data_AF-A0A7X8JEL1-F1
#
_entry.id   AF-A0A7X8JEL1-F1
#
_cell.length_a   1.000
_cell.length_b   1.000
_cell.length_c   1.000
_cell.angle_alpha   90.00
_cell.angle_beta   90.00
_cell.angle_gamma   90.00
#
_symmetry.space_group_name_H-M   'P 1'
#
loop_
_entity.id
_entity.type
_entity.pdbx_description
1 polymer ?
#
loop_
_entity_poly.entity_id
_entity_poly.type
_entity_poly.pdbx_seq_one_letter_code
_entity_poly.pdbx_strand_id
1 'polypeptide(L)' 'MCKMQYYNPQPIVGARLAHAYVPFQCLCCLYPPLLGLKQGTIFPELDRPYGADPAYSYDG' A
#
# COMPACT_ATOMS: atom_id res chain seq x y z
N MET A 1 -2.64 -10.89 -19.61
CA MET A 1 -1.31 -11.40 -20.04
C MET A 1 -0.33 -11.17 -18.90
N CYS A 2 0.21 -12.23 -18.31
CA CYS A 2 1.20 -12.12 -17.23
C CYS A 2 2.55 -11.72 -17.84
N LYS A 3 3.14 -10.61 -17.38
CA LYS A 3 4.46 -10.16 -17.87
C LYS A 3 5.53 -11.07 -17.28
N MET A 4 6.31 -11.72 -18.14
CA MET A 4 7.50 -12.46 -17.74
C MET A 4 8.48 -11.49 -17.06
N GLN A 5 8.77 -11.69 -15.78
CA GLN A 5 9.87 -11.01 -15.11
C GLN A 5 11.19 -11.62 -15.58
N TYR A 6 11.99 -10.84 -16.29
CA TYR A 6 13.34 -11.25 -16.69
C TYR A 6 14.30 -11.06 -15.52
N TYR A 7 15.06 -12.10 -15.18
CA TYR A 7 16.17 -12.01 -14.24
C TYR A 7 17.24 -11.08 -14.82
N ASN A 8 17.51 -9.96 -14.15
CA ASN A 8 18.62 -9.08 -14.45
C ASN A 8 19.72 -9.31 -13.39
N PRO A 9 20.91 -9.81 -13.76
CA PRO A 9 22.00 -10.05 -12.81
C PRO A 9 22.66 -8.75 -12.33
N GLN A 10 22.34 -7.60 -12.92
CA GLN A 10 22.91 -6.30 -12.52
C GLN A 10 22.26 -5.82 -11.21
N PRO A 11 23.02 -5.21 -10.28
CA PRO A 11 22.46 -4.65 -9.07
C PRO A 11 21.46 -3.54 -9.42
N ILE A 12 20.29 -3.55 -8.77
CA ILE A 12 19.35 -2.43 -8.84
C ILE A 12 20.01 -1.25 -8.10
N VAL A 13 20.36 -0.20 -8.84
CA VAL A 13 20.99 1.02 -8.30
C VAL A 13 20.05 2.22 -8.46
N GLY A 14 19.89 3.00 -7.40
CA GLY A 14 19.12 4.25 -7.41
C GLY A 14 17.59 4.09 -7.50
N ALA A 15 17.06 2.87 -7.43
CA ALA A 15 15.61 2.67 -7.35
C ALA A 15 15.07 3.11 -5.98
N ARG A 16 13.95 3.83 -5.99
CA ARG A 16 13.17 4.07 -4.77
C ARG A 16 12.52 2.75 -4.34
N LEU A 17 12.77 2.35 -3.09
CA LEU A 17 12.12 1.20 -2.49
C LEU A 17 10.66 1.52 -2.21
N ALA A 18 9.81 0.49 -2.22
CA ALA A 18 8.43 0.64 -1.80
C ALA A 18 8.38 1.15 -0.35
N HIS A 19 7.63 2.22 -0.12
CA HIS A 19 7.35 2.70 1.22
C HIS A 19 6.13 1.95 1.78
N ALA A 20 6.27 1.47 3.02
CA ALA A 20 5.17 0.87 3.77
C ALA A 20 4.91 1.72 5.02
N TYR A 21 3.65 2.11 5.22
CA TYR A 21 3.22 2.73 6.48
C TYR A 21 2.84 1.61 7.45
N VAL A 22 3.60 1.47 8.54
CA VAL A 22 3.39 0.43 9.55
C VAL A 22 3.24 1.10 10.92
N PRO A 23 2.01 1.43 11.35
CA PRO A 23 1.77 1.97 12.68
C PRO A 23 1.92 0.90 13.76
N PHE A 24 2.23 1.29 14.99
CA PHE A 24 2.07 0.40 16.14
C PHE A 24 0.58 0.05 16.28
N GLN A 25 0.24 -1.22 16.04
CA GLN A 25 -1.14 -1.66 16.00
C GLN A 25 -1.62 -2.17 17.36
N CYS A 26 -2.69 -1.54 17.84
CA CYS A 26 -3.55 -2.07 18.89
C CYS A 26 -4.89 -2.45 18.24
N LEU A 27 -5.50 -3.56 18.66
CA LEU A 27 -6.83 -3.93 18.14
C LEU A 27 -7.87 -2.96 18.71
N CYS A 28 -8.21 -1.95 17.91
CA CYS A 28 -9.12 -0.85 18.28
C CYS A 28 -10.45 -0.98 17.50
N CYS A 29 -10.96 0.14 16.96
CA CYS A 29 -12.16 0.15 16.14
C CYS A 29 -11.87 -0.46 14.76
N LEU A 30 -12.73 -1.38 14.31
CA LEU A 30 -12.65 -2.01 13.00
C LEU A 30 -13.80 -1.54 12.12
N TYR A 31 -13.55 -1.46 10.81
CA TYR A 31 -14.64 -1.35 9.86
C TYR A 31 -15.52 -2.61 9.84
N PRO A 32 -16.83 -2.48 9.59
CA PRO A 32 -17.67 -3.61 9.24
C PRO A 32 -17.11 -4.34 8.01
N PRO A 33 -17.33 -5.66 7.86
CA PRO A 33 -16.69 -6.47 6.82
C PRO A 33 -16.86 -5.92 5.40
N LEU A 34 -18.07 -5.48 5.04
CA LEU A 34 -18.34 -4.91 3.71
C LEU A 34 -17.59 -3.60 3.45
N LEU A 35 -17.42 -2.77 4.48
CA LEU A 35 -16.67 -1.53 4.37
C LEU A 35 -15.17 -1.81 4.30
N GLY A 36 -14.66 -2.73 5.13
CA GLY A 36 -13.26 -3.12 5.09
C GLY A 36 -12.84 -3.71 3.75
N LEU A 37 -13.70 -4.55 3.15
CA LEU A 37 -13.49 -5.07 1.80
C LEU A 37 -13.40 -3.94 0.76
N LYS A 38 -14.29 -2.94 0.86
CA LYS A 38 -14.31 -1.79 -0.06
C LYS A 38 -13.05 -0.92 0.06
N GLN A 39 -12.52 -0.73 1.27
CA GLN A 39 -11.33 0.11 1.50
C GLN A 39 -10.00 -0.65 1.32
N GLY A 40 -10.03 -1.98 1.23
CA GLY A 40 -8.82 -2.81 1.15
C GLY A 40 -8.11 -3.02 2.49
N THR A 41 -8.72 -2.58 3.60
CA THR A 41 -8.25 -2.76 4.97
C THR A 41 -9.42 -2.73 5.96
N ILE A 42 -9.35 -3.54 7.02
CA ILE A 42 -10.32 -3.49 8.13
C ILE A 42 -10.00 -2.38 9.15
N PHE A 43 -8.76 -1.88 9.13
CA PHE A 43 -8.26 -0.90 10.09
C PHE A 43 -8.45 0.51 9.52
N PRO A 44 -9.26 1.38 10.15
CA PRO A 44 -9.49 2.73 9.66
C PRO A 44 -8.22 3.57 9.54
N GLU A 45 -7.26 3.39 10.45
CA GLU A 45 -5.94 4.06 10.41
C GLU A 45 -5.09 3.73 9.18
N LEU A 46 -5.41 2.64 8.48
CA LEU A 46 -4.74 2.22 7.25
C LEU A 46 -5.53 2.58 5.99
N ASP A 47 -6.71 3.20 6.11
CA ASP A 47 -7.47 3.70 4.96
C ASP A 47 -6.81 4.99 4.46
N ARG A 48 -6.05 4.88 3.35
CA ARG A 48 -5.31 5.98 2.72
C ARG A 48 -4.37 6.72 3.68
N PRO A 49 -3.34 6.03 4.24
CA PRO A 49 -2.47 6.59 5.27
C PRO A 49 -1.61 7.76 4.77
N TYR A 50 -1.42 7.90 3.46
CA TYR A 50 -0.67 8.98 2.82
C TYR A 50 -1.56 10.15 2.33
N GLY A 51 -2.87 10.09 2.57
CA GLY A 51 -3.81 11.17 2.24
C GLY A 51 -3.88 11.51 0.75
N ALA A 52 -3.95 12.80 0.44
CA ALA A 52 -4.04 13.34 -0.92
C ALA A 52 -2.69 13.83 -1.47
N ASP A 53 -1.57 13.38 -0.88
CA ASP A 53 -0.24 13.71 -1.38
C ASP A 53 -0.09 13.22 -2.83
N PRO A 54 0.21 14.12 -3.79
CA PRO A 54 0.39 13.77 -5.19
C PRO A 54 1.45 12.68 -5.43
N ALA A 55 2.44 12.56 -4.54
CA ALA A 55 3.46 11.52 -4.63
C ALA A 55 2.90 10.10 -4.38
N TYR A 56 1.70 10.01 -3.78
CA TYR A 56 1.02 8.76 -3.43
C TYR A 56 -0.43 8.71 -3.97
N SER A 57 -0.87 9.74 -4.71
CA SER A 57 -2.12 9.69 -5.46
C SER A 57 -1.95 8.77 -6.66
N TYR A 58 -2.92 7.88 -6.86
CA TYR A 58 -2.90 6.97 -8.01
C TYR A 58 -3.30 7.76 -9.26
N ASP A 59 -2.31 8.21 -10.03
CA ASP A 59 -2.51 8.75 -11.37
C ASP A 59 -2.84 7.58 -12.30
N GLY A 60 -4.12 7.21 -12.36
CA GLY A 60 -4.63 6.09 -13.16
C GLY A 60 -4.37 6.21 -14.64
#